data_AF-A0A293MS27-F1
#
_entry.id   AF-A0A293MS27-F1
#
_cell.length_a   1.000
_cell.length_b   1.000
_cell.length_c   1.000
_cell.angle_alpha   90.00
_cell.angle_beta   90.00
_cell.angle_gamma   90.00
#
_symmetry.space_group_name_H-M   'P 1'
#
loop_
_entity.id
_entity.type
_entity.pdbx_description
1 polymer ?
#
loop_
_entity_poly.entity_id
_entity_poly.type
_entity_poly.pdbx_seq_one_letter_code
_entity_poly.pdbx_strand_id
1 'polypeptide(L)'
;MEKFMKELAPAIWPPGKRTVFCYQKRGESESCNAKEGNPFGPFWDTFSIDFDASEFYGPLQYDIHYSDMAHLWNKRYPANEYPVLAFMGAPATFPVQEENLVLHSHLIWSDTVLNRAKHFIRTVLPKGPFVGIHLRNGIDWMTLLPKRYS
;
A
#
# COMPACT_ATOMS: atom_id res chain seq x y z
N MET A 1 -11.80 1.28 -2.53
CA MET A 1 -11.90 1.34 -1.05
C MET A 1 -13.30 1.79 -0.64
N GLU A 2 -13.79 2.85 -1.28
CA GLU A 2 -15.11 3.48 -1.17
C GLU A 2 -16.26 2.46 -1.17
N LYS A 3 -16.28 1.55 -2.15
CA LYS A 3 -17.31 0.50 -2.23
C LYS A 3 -17.32 -0.39 -0.99
N PHE A 4 -16.16 -0.85 -0.55
CA PHE A 4 -16.03 -1.66 0.67
C PHE A 4 -16.53 -0.88 1.89
N MET A 5 -16.09 0.37 2.07
CA MET A 5 -16.48 1.19 3.22
C MET A 5 -17.98 1.50 3.25
N LYS A 6 -18.62 1.68 2.08
CA LYS A 6 -20.04 1.99 1.98
C LYS A 6 -20.95 0.76 2.09
N GLU A 7 -20.56 -0.34 1.45
CA GLU A 7 -21.47 -1.47 1.21
C GLU A 7 -21.17 -2.69 2.10
N LEU A 8 -19.91 -2.88 2.52
CA LEU A 8 -19.48 -4.10 3.22
C LEU A 8 -19.09 -3.82 4.68
N ALA A 9 -18.27 -2.80 4.92
CA ALA A 9 -17.74 -2.48 6.23
C ALA A 9 -18.83 -2.34 7.32
N PRO A 10 -20.01 -1.73 7.07
CA PRO A 10 -21.06 -1.64 8.11
C PRO A 10 -21.55 -3.01 8.61
N ALA A 11 -21.51 -4.04 7.77
CA ALA A 11 -21.98 -5.38 8.10
C ALA A 11 -20.88 -6.26 8.72
N ILE A 12 -19.68 -6.26 8.13
CA ILE A 12 -18.61 -7.20 8.51
C ILE A 12 -17.47 -6.57 9.31
N TRP A 13 -17.40 -5.24 9.37
CA TRP A 13 -16.34 -4.50 10.07
C TRP A 13 -16.84 -3.18 10.69
N PRO A 14 -17.89 -3.25 11.54
CA PRO A 14 -18.49 -2.07 12.15
C PRO A 14 -17.57 -1.44 13.22
N PRO A 15 -17.82 -0.18 13.61
CA PRO A 15 -17.20 0.41 14.81
C PRO A 15 -17.36 -0.51 16.04
N GLY A 16 -16.35 -0.60 16.90
CA GLY A 16 -16.26 -1.56 18.00
C GLY A 16 -15.60 -2.90 17.60
N LYS A 17 -15.35 -3.15 16.31
CA LYS A 17 -14.70 -4.36 15.78
C LYS A 17 -13.53 -4.05 14.84
N ARG A 18 -13.06 -2.80 14.81
CA ARG A 18 -12.03 -2.36 13.87
C ARG A 18 -10.64 -2.61 14.43
N THR A 19 -10.10 -3.80 14.14
CA THR A 19 -8.73 -4.16 14.48
C THR A 19 -7.75 -3.72 13.39
N VAL A 20 -6.66 -3.07 13.77
CA VAL A 20 -5.53 -2.77 12.87
C VAL A 20 -4.35 -3.71 13.11
N PHE A 21 -3.67 -4.07 12.03
CA PHE A 21 -2.57 -5.02 12.01
C PHE A 21 -1.23 -4.32 11.78
N CYS A 22 -0.24 -4.67 12.60
CA CYS A 22 1.16 -4.26 12.45
C CYS A 22 2.10 -5.38 12.94
N TYR A 23 3.36 -5.38 12.52
CA TYR A 23 4.29 -6.46 12.85
C TYR A 23 4.50 -6.61 14.36
N GLN A 24 4.65 -5.47 15.03
CA GLN A 24 4.91 -5.34 16.46
C GLN A 24 4.45 -3.95 16.92
N LYS A 25 4.40 -3.74 18.24
CA LYS A 25 4.07 -2.44 18.84
C LYS A 25 4.97 -1.32 18.32
N ARG A 26 4.41 -0.12 18.20
CA ARG A 26 5.12 1.07 17.73
C ARG A 26 4.95 2.22 18.72
N GLY A 27 6.03 3.00 18.85
CA GLY A 27 6.10 4.11 19.79
C GLY A 27 6.10 3.66 21.24
N GLU A 28 5.72 4.56 22.13
CA GLU A 28 5.62 4.31 23.58
C GLU A 28 4.31 3.62 23.98
N SER A 29 3.36 3.51 23.04
CA SER A 29 2.08 2.83 23.26
C SER A 29 2.20 1.33 23.05
N GLU A 30 1.36 0.55 23.74
CA GLU A 30 1.16 -0.89 23.47
C GLU A 30 0.20 -1.12 22.28
N SER A 31 0.30 -0.29 21.24
CA SER A 31 -0.60 -0.34 20.08
C SER A 31 0.16 -0.21 18.75
N CYS A 32 -0.56 -0.35 17.64
CA CYS A 32 0.02 -0.09 16.34
C CYS A 32 0.29 1.40 16.09
N ASN A 33 -0.48 2.34 16.66
CA ASN A 33 -0.43 3.77 16.29
C ASN A 33 -0.75 4.04 14.80
N ALA A 34 -1.75 3.36 14.25
CA ALA A 34 -2.02 3.36 12.80
C ALA A 34 -2.50 4.69 12.19
N LYS A 35 -2.78 5.69 13.02
CA LYS A 35 -3.16 7.04 12.59
C LYS A 35 -2.11 8.10 12.95
N GLU A 36 -0.97 7.69 13.50
CA GLU A 36 0.07 8.62 13.92
C GLU A 36 0.82 9.18 12.70
N GLY A 37 0.79 10.51 12.55
CA GLY A 37 1.49 11.23 11.50
C GLY A 37 0.82 11.20 10.12
N ASN A 38 1.51 11.81 9.16
CA ASN A 38 1.08 11.92 7.76
C ASN A 38 1.93 10.94 6.92
N PRO A 39 1.35 10.11 6.03
CA PRO A 39 -0.04 10.13 5.53
C PRO A 39 -1.03 9.23 6.29
N PHE A 40 -0.60 8.59 7.39
CA PHE A 40 -1.37 7.53 8.06
C PHE A 40 -2.72 8.00 8.60
N GLY A 41 -2.77 9.05 9.43
CA GLY A 41 -4.02 9.56 9.99
C GLY A 41 -5.03 9.98 8.91
N PRO A 42 -4.65 10.92 8.01
CA PRO A 42 -5.54 11.43 6.96
C PRO A 42 -6.12 10.34 6.04
N PHE A 43 -5.35 9.29 5.75
CA PHE A 43 -5.84 8.17 4.95
C PHE A 43 -7.05 7.49 5.60
N TRP A 44 -6.97 7.17 6.89
CA TRP A 44 -8.06 6.53 7.63
C TRP A 44 -9.22 7.49 7.94
N ASP A 45 -8.91 8.76 8.19
CA ASP A 45 -9.89 9.82 8.44
C ASP A 45 -10.80 10.07 7.24
N THR A 46 -10.29 9.89 6.01
CA THR A 46 -11.08 9.99 4.77
C THR A 46 -12.29 9.06 4.78
N PHE A 47 -12.23 7.95 5.51
CA PHE A 47 -13.31 6.96 5.63
C PHE A 47 -13.92 6.91 7.04
N SER A 48 -13.64 7.89 7.90
CA SER A 48 -14.09 7.96 9.29
C SER A 48 -13.79 6.67 10.06
N ILE A 49 -12.53 6.21 9.94
CA ILE A 49 -12.04 5.03 10.62
C ILE A 49 -11.25 5.42 11.86
N ASP A 50 -11.71 4.90 12.99
CA ASP A 50 -10.95 4.74 14.22
C ASP A 50 -10.83 3.24 14.51
N PHE A 51 -9.72 2.86 15.14
CA PHE A 51 -9.41 1.47 15.46
C PHE A 51 -9.69 1.19 16.92
N ASP A 52 -10.42 0.11 17.18
CA ASP A 52 -10.80 -0.33 18.51
C ASP A 52 -9.72 -1.22 19.15
N ALA A 53 -8.89 -1.87 18.32
CA ALA A 53 -7.85 -2.79 18.76
C ALA A 53 -6.64 -2.80 17.83
N SER A 54 -5.50 -3.27 18.36
CA SER A 54 -4.27 -3.56 17.61
C SER A 54 -3.96 -5.05 17.68
N GLU A 55 -3.58 -5.63 16.54
CA GLU A 55 -3.16 -7.03 16.42
C GLU A 55 -1.73 -7.10 15.88
N PHE A 56 -0.89 -7.84 16.59
CA PHE A 56 0.54 -7.97 16.26
C PHE A 56 0.80 -9.30 15.56
N TYR A 57 1.01 -9.25 14.24
CA TYR A 57 1.15 -10.48 13.45
C TYR A 57 2.56 -11.07 13.44
N GLY A 58 3.55 -10.43 14.06
CA GLY A 58 4.86 -11.04 14.30
C GLY A 58 4.70 -12.42 14.96
N PRO A 59 5.40 -13.47 14.51
CA PRO A 59 6.53 -13.47 13.57
C PRO A 59 6.17 -13.71 12.09
N LEU A 60 4.90 -13.57 11.68
CA LEU A 60 4.52 -13.78 10.28
C LEU A 60 5.15 -12.73 9.36
N GLN A 61 5.60 -13.18 8.19
CA GLN A 61 6.12 -12.31 7.11
C GLN A 61 5.16 -12.29 5.91
N TYR A 62 5.36 -11.34 5.00
CA TYR A 62 4.51 -11.18 3.81
C TYR A 62 4.98 -12.00 2.61
N ASP A 63 6.19 -12.55 2.66
CA ASP A 63 6.72 -13.38 1.58
C ASP A 63 6.03 -14.75 1.56
N ILE A 64 5.20 -14.95 0.54
CA ILE A 64 4.47 -16.19 0.29
C ILE A 64 5.15 -17.09 -0.76
N HIS A 65 6.20 -16.63 -1.44
CA HIS A 65 6.83 -17.39 -2.53
C HIS A 65 7.85 -18.39 -1.99
N TYR A 66 8.50 -18.05 -0.87
CA TYR A 66 9.66 -18.79 -0.35
C TYR A 66 9.42 -19.49 1.00
N SER A 67 8.16 -19.58 1.45
CA SER A 67 7.82 -20.24 2.72
C SER A 67 6.34 -20.63 2.80
N ASP A 68 5.96 -21.43 3.80
CA ASP A 68 4.56 -21.81 4.08
C ASP A 68 3.72 -20.65 4.69
N MET A 69 4.11 -19.39 4.44
CA MET A 69 3.47 -18.22 5.06
C MET A 69 1.98 -18.15 4.76
N ALA A 70 1.54 -18.47 3.54
CA ALA A 70 0.12 -18.40 3.19
C ALA A 70 -0.74 -19.29 4.11
N HIS A 71 -0.29 -20.51 4.39
CA HIS A 71 -0.96 -21.40 5.31
C HIS A 71 -0.89 -20.91 6.77
N LEU A 72 0.26 -20.38 7.20
CA LEU A 72 0.41 -19.82 8.55
C LEU A 72 -0.50 -18.60 8.79
N TRP A 73 -0.65 -17.71 7.79
CA TRP A 73 -1.59 -16.60 7.82
C TRP A 73 -3.02 -17.09 7.92
N ASN A 74 -3.43 -18.04 7.07
CA ASN A 74 -4.79 -18.60 7.10
C ASN A 74 -5.10 -19.33 8.41
N LYS A 75 -4.11 -20.01 9.00
CA LYS A 75 -4.27 -20.70 10.29
C LYS A 75 -4.41 -19.70 11.44
N ARG A 76 -3.65 -18.62 11.43
CA ARG A 76 -3.67 -17.63 12.52
C ARG A 76 -4.86 -16.68 12.43
N TYR A 77 -5.26 -16.33 11.21
CA TYR A 77 -6.31 -15.35 10.94
C TYR A 77 -7.35 -15.91 9.97
N PRO A 78 -8.15 -16.89 10.42
CA PRO A 78 -9.17 -17.48 9.57
C PRO A 78 -10.30 -16.46 9.32
N ALA A 79 -10.85 -16.46 8.09
CA ALA A 79 -11.77 -15.41 7.63
C ALA A 79 -13.12 -15.36 8.38
N ASN A 80 -13.51 -16.43 9.07
CA ASN A 80 -14.71 -16.47 9.92
C ASN A 80 -14.55 -15.68 11.23
N GLU A 81 -13.32 -15.53 11.72
CA GLU A 81 -12.98 -14.75 12.93
C GLU A 81 -12.44 -13.37 12.58
N TYR A 82 -11.63 -13.30 11.51
CA TYR A 82 -11.00 -12.08 11.02
C TYR A 82 -11.47 -11.78 9.59
N PRO A 83 -12.71 -11.28 9.41
CA PRO A 83 -13.27 -11.00 8.09
C PRO A 83 -12.54 -9.85 7.37
N VAL A 84 -11.78 -9.04 8.12
CA VAL A 84 -11.02 -7.91 7.59
C VAL A 84 -9.64 -7.85 8.26
N LEU A 85 -8.59 -7.92 7.44
CA LEU A 85 -7.21 -7.68 7.85
C LEU A 85 -6.80 -6.28 7.37
N ALA A 86 -6.96 -5.29 8.24
CA ALA A 86 -6.60 -3.90 7.95
C ALA A 86 -5.16 -3.61 8.38
N PHE A 87 -4.25 -3.47 7.44
CA PHE A 87 -2.84 -3.20 7.72
C PHE A 87 -2.54 -1.70 7.76
N MET A 88 -1.68 -1.28 8.68
CA MET A 88 -1.21 0.11 8.74
C MET A 88 -0.51 0.56 7.45
N GLY A 89 0.21 -0.35 6.79
CA GLY A 89 0.91 -0.10 5.55
C GLY A 89 0.78 -1.29 4.62
N ALA A 90 1.25 -1.15 3.38
CA ALA A 90 1.15 -2.22 2.39
C ALA A 90 1.85 -3.50 2.92
N PRO A 91 1.16 -4.65 2.97
CA PRO A 91 1.75 -5.92 3.37
C PRO A 91 2.56 -6.53 2.22
N ALA A 92 3.63 -5.85 1.82
CA ALA A 92 4.46 -6.20 0.68
C ALA A 92 5.92 -5.81 0.93
N THR A 93 6.83 -6.42 0.18
CA THR A 93 8.25 -6.05 0.20
C THR A 93 8.49 -4.77 -0.60
N PHE A 94 9.49 -4.00 -0.18
CA PHE A 94 10.06 -2.93 -0.99
C PHE A 94 11.59 -3.13 -1.07
N PRO A 95 12.18 -3.18 -2.28
CA PRO A 95 11.52 -3.14 -3.58
C PRO A 95 10.64 -4.37 -3.84
N VAL A 96 9.82 -4.29 -4.90
CA VAL A 96 8.98 -5.41 -5.33
C VAL A 96 9.84 -6.62 -5.71
N GLN A 97 9.38 -7.81 -5.32
CA GLN A 97 9.97 -9.08 -5.69
C GLN A 97 9.85 -9.36 -7.20
N GLU A 98 10.83 -10.08 -7.78
CA GLU A 98 10.92 -10.33 -9.22
C GLU A 98 9.68 -11.09 -9.74
N GLU A 99 9.20 -12.06 -8.96
CA GLU A 99 8.02 -12.89 -9.25
C GLU A 99 6.75 -12.04 -9.43
N ASN A 100 6.70 -10.89 -8.75
CA ASN A 100 5.55 -10.01 -8.74
C ASN A 100 5.62 -8.91 -9.84
N LEU A 101 6.73 -8.80 -10.58
CA LEU A 101 6.87 -7.78 -11.64
C LEU A 101 5.83 -7.92 -12.75
N VAL A 102 5.47 -9.16 -13.10
CA VAL A 102 4.48 -9.45 -14.14
C VAL A 102 3.09 -8.89 -13.81
N LEU A 103 2.79 -8.67 -12.52
CA LEU A 103 1.51 -8.14 -12.06
C LEU A 103 1.26 -6.69 -12.51
N HIS A 104 2.31 -5.96 -12.93
CA HIS A 104 2.14 -4.62 -13.50
C HIS A 104 1.22 -4.62 -14.72
N SER A 105 1.10 -5.74 -15.45
CA SER A 105 0.19 -5.90 -16.58
C SER A 105 -1.30 -5.75 -16.22
N HIS A 106 -1.67 -5.89 -14.94
CA HIS A 106 -3.03 -5.67 -14.46
C HIS A 106 -3.32 -4.21 -14.07
N LEU A 107 -2.32 -3.33 -14.06
CA LEU A 107 -2.48 -1.90 -13.82
C LEU A 107 -2.77 -1.17 -15.13
N ILE A 108 -4.04 -1.15 -15.52
CA ILE A 108 -4.50 -0.50 -16.74
C ILE A 108 -4.84 0.97 -16.44
N TRP A 109 -4.28 1.89 -17.23
CA TRP A 109 -4.59 3.32 -17.13
C TRP A 109 -6.08 3.58 -17.37
N SER A 110 -6.67 4.48 -16.58
CA SER A 110 -8.03 4.95 -16.84
C SER A 110 -8.11 5.73 -18.15
N ASP A 111 -9.29 5.74 -18.76
CA ASP A 111 -9.55 6.48 -20.00
C ASP A 111 -9.16 7.96 -19.86
N THR A 112 -9.40 8.58 -18.70
CA THR A 112 -9.02 9.95 -18.42
C THR A 112 -7.52 10.18 -18.57
N VAL A 113 -6.70 9.32 -17.95
CA VAL A 113 -5.23 9.45 -18.02
C VAL A 113 -4.74 9.15 -19.42
N LEU A 114 -5.24 8.07 -20.02
CA LEU A 114 -4.86 7.64 -21.37
C LEU A 114 -5.19 8.69 -22.43
N ASN A 115 -6.36 9.33 -22.34
CA ASN A 115 -6.78 10.38 -23.26
C ASN A 115 -5.93 11.64 -23.11
N ARG A 116 -5.57 12.03 -21.86
CA ARG A 116 -4.64 13.15 -21.62
C ARG A 116 -3.25 12.86 -22.20
N ALA A 117 -2.73 11.65 -22.00
CA ALA A 117 -1.45 11.24 -22.56
C ALA A 117 -1.47 11.27 -24.10
N LYS A 118 -2.49 10.66 -24.72
CA LYS A 118 -2.65 10.66 -26.18
C LYS A 118 -2.79 12.07 -26.75
N HIS A 119 -3.54 12.94 -26.07
CA HIS A 119 -3.68 14.34 -26.45
C HIS A 119 -2.32 15.03 -26.44
N PHE A 120 -1.57 14.95 -25.33
CA PHE A 120 -0.24 15.54 -25.21
C PHE A 120 0.73 15.04 -26.28
N ILE A 121 0.78 13.73 -26.53
CA ILE A 121 1.62 13.14 -27.58
C ILE A 121 1.27 13.73 -28.95
N ARG A 122 -0.03 13.87 -29.27
CA ARG A 122 -0.48 14.37 -30.57
C ARG A 122 -0.24 15.87 -30.75
N THR A 123 -0.34 16.67 -29.70
CA THR A 123 -0.32 18.14 -29.81
C THR A 123 1.01 18.78 -29.47
N VAL A 124 1.85 18.10 -28.68
CA VAL A 124 3.12 18.65 -28.18
C VAL A 124 4.33 17.93 -28.76
N LEU A 125 4.27 16.61 -28.93
CA LEU A 125 5.42 15.84 -29.41
C LEU A 125 5.52 15.84 -30.95
N PRO A 126 6.74 15.70 -31.50
CA PRO A 126 6.94 15.57 -32.93
C PRO A 126 6.17 14.38 -33.51
N LYS A 127 5.79 14.48 -34.78
CA LYS A 127 5.22 13.33 -35.51
C LYS A 127 6.29 12.25 -35.66
N GLY A 128 5.94 11.02 -35.31
CA GLY A 128 6.83 9.85 -35.44
C GLY A 128 7.40 9.38 -34.10
N PRO A 129 8.46 8.56 -34.13
CA PRO A 129 9.11 8.05 -32.93
C PRO A 129 9.70 9.15 -32.06
N PHE A 130 9.68 8.97 -30.74
CA PHE A 130 10.29 9.89 -29.78
C PHE A 130 10.96 9.11 -28.65
N VAL A 131 11.87 9.78 -27.94
CA VAL A 131 12.57 9.22 -26.76
C VAL A 131 12.02 9.90 -25.50
N GLY A 132 11.55 9.09 -24.55
CA GLY A 132 11.15 9.56 -23.23
C GLY A 132 12.31 9.46 -22.25
N ILE A 133 12.59 10.54 -21.51
CA ILE A 133 13.62 10.57 -20.47
C ILE A 133 12.96 11.01 -19.17
N HIS A 134 13.12 10.23 -18.10
CA HIS A 134 12.71 10.61 -16.75
C HIS A 134 13.95 11.04 -15.95
N LEU A 135 14.12 12.36 -15.77
CA LEU A 135 15.20 12.93 -14.97
C LEU A 135 14.77 13.04 -13.50
N ARG A 136 15.25 12.13 -12.66
CA ARG A 136 15.06 12.18 -11.20
C ARG A 136 16.28 12.85 -10.56
N ASN A 137 16.33 14.19 -10.59
CA ASN A 137 17.46 14.99 -10.11
C ASN A 137 17.05 16.07 -9.09
N GLY A 138 15.94 15.85 -8.39
CA GLY A 138 15.53 16.73 -7.28
C GLY A 138 16.54 16.70 -6.12
N ILE A 139 16.56 17.77 -5.32
CA ILE A 139 17.48 17.89 -4.18
C ILE A 139 17.27 16.77 -3.15
N ASP A 140 16.02 16.33 -2.99
CA ASP A 140 15.61 15.18 -2.17
C ASP A 140 16.25 13.86 -2.66
N TRP A 141 16.51 13.74 -3.96
CA TRP A 141 17.19 12.59 -4.54
C TRP A 141 18.71 12.65 -4.34
N MET A 142 19.31 13.84 -4.44
CA MET A 142 20.76 14.01 -4.31
C MET A 142 21.27 13.61 -2.92
N THR A 143 20.48 13.80 -1.87
CA THR A 143 20.86 13.41 -0.49
C THR A 143 20.93 11.90 -0.30
N LEU A 144 20.28 11.10 -1.15
CA LEU A 144 20.31 9.64 -1.13
C LEU A 144 21.48 9.06 -1.93
N LEU A 145 22.11 9.87 -2.79
CA LEU A 145 23.24 9.41 -3.60
C LEU A 145 24.51 9.33 -2.74
N PRO A 146 25.38 8.34 -2.97
CA PRO A 146 26.68 8.29 -2.33
C PRO A 146 27.44 9.59 -2.59
N LYS A 147 27.86 10.29 -1.54
CA LYS A 147 28.73 11.46 -1.69
C LYS A 147 30.04 10.97 -2.30
N ARG A 148 30.35 11.42 -3.52
CA ARG A 148 31.71 11.29 -4.06
C ARG A 148 32.59 12.20 -3.22
N TYR A 149 33.39 11.62 -2.34
CA TYR A 149 34.51 12.33 -1.72
C TYR A 149 35.53 12.58 -2.82
N SER A 150 35.68 13.85 -3.20
CA SER A 150 36.75 14.36 -4.05
C SER A 150 37.81 15.04 -3.19
#